data_AF-A0A926Z8C0-F1
#
_entry.id   AF-A0A926Z8C0-F1
#
_cell.length_a   1.000
_cell.length_b   1.000
_cell.length_c   1.000
_cell.angle_alpha   90.00
_cell.angle_beta   90.00
_cell.angle_gamma   90.00
#
_symmetry.space_group_name_H-M   'P 1'
#
loop_
_entity.id
_entity.type
_entity.pdbx_description
1 polymer ?
#
loop_
_entity_poly.entity_id
_entity_poly.type
_entity_poly.pdbx_seq_one_letter_code
_entity_poly.pdbx_strand_id
1 'polypeptide(L)'
;MQILYKNICLVTIAIAAVGAIAISVITIPKFSNRPRYQLPSQIDLPNWRSLSSQPLNLPLDSLLTAHQYLYNDYSRNHQVRIDAIYLNRVSSFLNIIKNINIQYIESTLQLKYAANIGHYALFADQDQAYLASCINPTGQGTLTEAQFNSNQHHIDVVLSRLGSYLLGTADLRDYRCLFTVISMPIAKTASTQVNYQYLEKSWIDWHRFWQDKFPTDY
;
A
#
# COMPACT_ATOMS: atom_id res chain seq x y z
N MET A 1 8.62 38.15 52.17
CA MET A 1 9.32 36.99 51.55
C MET A 1 8.40 36.15 50.65
N GLN A 2 7.19 35.78 51.08
CA GLN A 2 6.24 34.98 50.26
C GLN A 2 5.83 35.63 48.92
N ILE A 3 5.64 36.95 48.86
CA ILE A 3 5.23 37.67 47.64
C ILE A 3 6.33 37.61 46.55
N LEU A 4 7.59 37.70 46.96
CA LEU A 4 8.73 37.66 46.05
C LEU A 4 8.88 36.28 45.38
N TYR A 5 8.69 35.21 46.15
CA TYR A 5 8.74 33.82 45.66
C TYR A 5 7.62 33.52 44.66
N LYS A 6 6.40 34.03 44.92
CA LYS A 6 5.25 33.88 44.01
C LYS A 6 5.50 34.56 42.66
N ASN A 7 6.10 35.75 42.68
CA ASN A 7 6.40 36.50 41.47
C ASN A 7 7.53 35.87 40.64
N ILE A 8 8.57 35.33 41.30
CA ILE A 8 9.64 34.59 40.62
C ILE A 8 9.09 33.33 39.94
N CYS A 9 8.21 32.59 40.62
CA CYS A 9 7.61 31.36 40.08
C CYS A 9 6.68 31.64 38.88
N LEU A 10 5.93 32.74 38.91
CA LEU A 10 5.10 33.16 37.77
C LEU A 10 5.93 33.56 36.56
N VAL A 11 7.06 34.24 36.77
CA VAL A 11 7.96 34.65 35.67
C VAL A 11 8.65 33.45 35.05
N THR A 12 9.12 32.47 35.84
CA THR A 12 9.73 31.25 35.29
C THR A 12 8.73 30.40 34.50
N ILE A 13 7.48 30.28 34.95
CA ILE A 13 6.42 29.59 34.21
C ILE A 13 6.11 30.32 32.90
N ALA A 14 6.02 31.65 32.92
CA ALA A 14 5.76 32.45 31.73
C ALA A 14 6.88 32.34 30.68
N ILE A 15 8.14 32.41 31.12
CA ILE A 15 9.30 32.24 30.22
C ILE A 15 9.36 30.82 29.65
N ALA A 16 9.08 29.79 30.47
CA ALA A 16 9.03 28.41 30.00
C ALA A 16 7.89 28.19 28.98
N ALA A 17 6.72 28.78 29.20
CA ALA A 17 5.59 28.71 28.28
C ALA A 17 5.88 29.42 26.96
N VAL A 18 6.45 30.64 27.00
CA VAL A 18 6.84 31.40 25.80
C VAL A 18 7.96 30.66 25.05
N GLY A 19 8.93 30.09 25.76
CA GLY A 19 9.98 29.25 25.17
C GLY A 19 9.41 28.02 24.47
N ALA A 20 8.46 27.31 25.12
CA ALA A 20 7.80 26.15 24.54
C ALA A 20 6.97 26.50 23.29
N ILE A 21 6.29 27.67 23.30
CA ILE A 21 5.52 28.16 22.15
C ILE A 21 6.46 28.60 21.01
N ALA A 22 7.56 29.30 21.31
CA ALA A 22 8.53 29.70 20.29
C ALA A 22 9.21 28.49 19.64
N ILE A 23 9.56 27.47 20.44
CA ILE A 23 10.08 26.19 19.94
C ILE A 23 9.02 25.51 19.07
N SER A 24 7.76 25.39 19.53
CA SER A 24 6.72 24.71 18.75
C SER A 24 6.44 25.41 17.43
N VAL A 25 6.43 26.74 17.36
CA VAL A 25 6.24 27.49 16.10
C VAL A 25 7.39 27.26 15.12
N ILE A 26 8.62 27.04 15.60
CA ILE A 26 9.79 26.71 14.76
C ILE A 26 9.83 25.22 14.40
N THR A 27 9.36 24.34 15.28
CA THR A 27 9.42 22.88 15.11
C THR A 27 8.14 22.27 14.53
N ILE A 28 7.06 23.03 14.31
CA ILE A 28 5.90 22.52 13.57
C ILE A 28 6.40 22.21 12.16
N PRO A 29 6.44 20.92 11.76
CA PRO A 29 6.96 20.55 10.46
C PRO A 29 6.10 21.20 9.39
N LYS A 30 6.74 21.99 8.51
CA LYS A 30 6.07 22.51 7.32
C LYS A 30 6.02 21.37 6.31
N PHE A 31 4.91 20.64 6.28
CA PHE A 31 4.69 19.61 5.28
C PHE A 31 4.71 20.24 3.88
N SER A 32 5.75 19.93 3.11
CA SER A 32 5.88 20.34 1.71
C SER A 32 4.73 19.74 0.88
N ASN A 33 4.37 20.39 -0.22
CA ASN A 33 3.57 19.76 -1.27
C ASN A 33 4.37 18.60 -1.86
N ARG A 34 4.10 17.39 -1.39
CA ARG A 34 4.76 16.17 -1.86
C ARG A 34 4.41 15.95 -3.34
N PRO A 35 5.39 15.71 -4.23
CA PRO A 35 5.09 15.39 -5.60
C PRO A 35 4.28 14.10 -5.66
N ARG A 36 3.30 14.05 -6.56
CA ARG A 36 2.49 12.85 -6.74
C ARG A 36 3.35 11.79 -7.40
N TYR A 37 3.56 10.68 -6.70
CA TYR A 37 4.19 9.51 -7.28
C TYR A 37 3.39 9.01 -8.50
N GLN A 38 4.10 8.65 -9.56
CA GLN A 38 3.53 8.03 -10.75
C GLN A 38 4.02 6.60 -10.87
N LEU A 39 3.10 5.67 -11.13
CA LEU A 39 3.45 4.29 -11.42
C LEU A 39 4.22 4.21 -12.75
N PRO A 40 5.32 3.45 -12.81
CA PRO A 40 6.14 3.35 -14.01
C PRO A 40 5.33 2.78 -15.18
N SER A 41 5.61 3.22 -16.41
CA SER A 41 4.95 2.65 -17.60
C SER A 41 5.37 1.21 -17.87
N GLN A 42 6.48 0.72 -17.32
CA GLN A 42 6.94 -0.65 -17.50
C GLN A 42 7.56 -1.18 -16.21
N ILE A 43 7.28 -2.46 -15.90
CA ILE A 43 7.87 -3.20 -14.79
C ILE A 43 8.40 -4.51 -15.34
N ASP A 44 9.69 -4.76 -15.13
CA ASP A 44 10.32 -5.99 -15.60
C ASP A 44 10.09 -7.09 -14.56
N LEU A 45 9.23 -8.06 -14.92
CA LEU A 45 8.93 -9.22 -14.10
C LEU A 45 9.67 -10.45 -14.63
N PRO A 46 10.36 -11.23 -13.78
CA PRO A 46 11.03 -12.46 -14.18
C PRO A 46 10.08 -13.43 -14.88
N ASN A 47 10.49 -13.99 -16.03
CA ASN A 47 9.68 -14.95 -16.80
C ASN A 47 8.40 -14.39 -17.46
N TRP A 48 8.20 -13.07 -17.44
CA TRP A 48 7.06 -12.42 -18.10
C TRP A 48 7.52 -11.44 -19.18
N ARG A 49 6.82 -11.45 -20.31
CA ARG A 49 6.97 -10.46 -21.37
C ARG A 49 5.91 -9.37 -21.20
N SER A 50 6.34 -8.12 -21.02
CA SER A 50 5.42 -6.99 -21.04
C SER A 50 4.79 -6.85 -22.44
N LEU A 51 3.47 -6.75 -22.49
CA LEU A 51 2.71 -6.56 -23.74
C LEU A 51 2.27 -5.10 -23.90
N SER A 52 1.66 -4.54 -22.86
CA SER A 52 1.18 -3.16 -22.83
C SER A 52 0.91 -2.71 -21.40
N SER A 53 0.80 -1.40 -21.23
CA SER A 53 0.39 -0.77 -19.98
C SER A 53 -0.40 0.50 -20.26
N GLN A 54 -1.30 0.85 -19.35
CA GLN A 54 -2.08 2.08 -19.45
C GLN A 54 -2.53 2.59 -18.08
N PRO A 55 -2.59 3.92 -17.88
CA PRO A 55 -3.20 4.50 -16.67
C PRO A 55 -4.66 4.07 -16.52
N LEU A 56 -5.10 3.87 -15.28
CA LEU A 56 -6.50 3.59 -14.94
C LEU A 56 -7.12 4.77 -14.18
N ASN A 57 -8.34 5.12 -14.56
CA ASN A 57 -9.18 6.05 -13.82
C ASN A 57 -10.23 5.25 -13.05
N LEU A 58 -10.13 5.25 -11.72
CA LEU A 58 -11.01 4.48 -10.84
C LEU A 58 -11.78 5.42 -9.91
N PRO A 59 -13.06 5.14 -9.60
CA PRO A 59 -13.88 5.95 -8.72
C PRO A 59 -13.57 5.64 -7.24
N LEU A 60 -12.34 5.90 -6.81
CA LEU A 60 -11.86 5.64 -5.45
C LEU A 60 -11.40 6.94 -4.81
N ASP A 61 -12.01 7.32 -3.67
CA ASP A 61 -11.69 8.57 -2.96
C ASP A 61 -10.22 8.62 -2.49
N SER A 62 -9.64 7.47 -2.17
CA SER A 62 -8.25 7.34 -1.72
C SER A 62 -7.23 7.16 -2.85
N LEU A 63 -7.67 7.23 -4.13
CA LEU A 63 -6.79 7.01 -5.28
C LEU A 63 -5.73 8.10 -5.41
N LEU A 64 -4.46 7.69 -5.43
CA LEU A 64 -3.34 8.54 -5.83
C LEU A 64 -3.04 8.37 -7.32
N THR A 65 -2.91 7.12 -7.77
CA THR A 65 -2.71 6.75 -9.17
C THR A 65 -3.06 5.27 -9.36
N ALA A 66 -3.49 4.88 -10.56
CA ALA A 66 -3.63 3.48 -10.91
C ALA A 66 -3.11 3.21 -12.33
N HIS A 67 -2.66 1.98 -12.55
CA HIS A 67 -2.04 1.56 -13.80
C HIS A 67 -2.36 0.08 -14.05
N GLN A 68 -2.74 -0.26 -15.26
CA GLN A 68 -2.94 -1.62 -15.73
C GLN A 68 -1.73 -2.07 -16.53
N TYR A 69 -1.31 -3.31 -16.33
CA TYR A 69 -0.25 -3.95 -17.07
C TYR A 69 -0.74 -5.28 -17.63
N LEU A 70 -0.39 -5.56 -18.88
CA LEU A 70 -0.63 -6.85 -19.53
C LEU A 70 0.70 -7.56 -19.76
N TYR A 71 0.77 -8.80 -19.30
CA TYR A 71 1.95 -9.65 -19.41
C TYR A 71 1.60 -10.98 -20.07
N ASN A 72 2.60 -11.59 -20.70
CA ASN A 72 2.53 -12.95 -21.22
C ASN A 72 3.66 -13.80 -20.64
N ASP A 73 3.35 -15.04 -20.25
CA ASP A 73 4.36 -16.02 -19.82
C ASP A 73 5.21 -16.46 -21.03
N TYR A 74 6.54 -16.33 -20.95
CA TYR A 74 7.45 -16.76 -22.02
C TYR A 74 7.32 -18.26 -22.35
N SER A 75 6.92 -19.08 -21.38
CA SER A 75 6.95 -20.55 -21.51
C SER A 75 5.65 -21.16 -22.03
N ARG A 76 4.50 -20.55 -21.76
CA ARG A 76 3.17 -21.17 -21.96
C ARG A 76 2.15 -20.28 -22.67
N ASN A 77 2.52 -19.06 -23.05
CA ASN A 77 1.63 -18.11 -23.73
C ASN A 77 0.34 -17.81 -22.95
N HIS A 78 0.41 -17.83 -21.61
CA HIS A 78 -0.68 -17.41 -20.74
C HIS A 78 -0.58 -15.91 -20.47
N GLN A 79 -1.69 -15.20 -20.72
CA GLN A 79 -1.79 -13.77 -20.44
C GLN A 79 -2.28 -13.53 -19.03
N VAL A 80 -1.62 -12.60 -18.34
CA VAL A 80 -2.01 -12.10 -17.03
C VAL A 80 -2.21 -10.58 -17.10
N ARG A 81 -3.28 -10.10 -16.48
CA ARG A 81 -3.53 -8.68 -16.26
C ARG A 81 -3.20 -8.34 -14.81
N ILE A 82 -2.48 -7.25 -14.59
CA ILE A 82 -2.15 -6.71 -13.27
C ILE A 82 -2.67 -5.29 -13.20
N ASP A 83 -3.65 -5.04 -12.34
CA ASP A 83 -4.12 -3.71 -12.00
C ASP A 83 -3.45 -3.27 -10.69
N ALA A 84 -2.58 -2.26 -10.78
CA ALA A 84 -1.86 -1.68 -9.66
C ALA A 84 -2.52 -0.35 -9.27
N ILE A 85 -3.02 -0.27 -8.04
CA ILE A 85 -3.84 0.82 -7.54
C ILE A 85 -3.15 1.39 -6.30
N TYR A 86 -2.54 2.56 -6.44
CA TYR A 86 -1.85 3.23 -5.36
C TYR A 86 -2.81 4.12 -4.59
N LEU A 87 -2.99 3.81 -3.31
CA LEU A 87 -3.96 4.43 -2.41
C LEU A 87 -3.25 5.19 -1.30
N ASN A 88 -3.80 6.33 -0.88
CA ASN A 88 -3.30 7.09 0.28
C ASN A 88 -3.77 6.50 1.63
N ARG A 89 -4.80 5.64 1.60
CA ARG A 89 -5.38 4.97 2.75
C ARG A 89 -6.02 3.67 2.30
N VAL A 90 -5.74 2.61 3.05
CA VAL A 90 -6.44 1.33 2.92
C VAL A 90 -7.85 1.45 3.47
N SER A 91 -8.85 1.22 2.62
CA SER A 91 -10.21 0.88 3.05
C SER A 91 -10.36 -0.65 3.12
N SER A 92 -11.54 -1.15 3.51
CA SER A 92 -11.80 -2.60 3.48
C SER A 92 -11.49 -3.18 2.09
N PHE A 93 -10.72 -4.27 2.03
CA PHE A 93 -10.43 -5.01 0.80
C PHE A 93 -11.68 -5.30 -0.03
N LEU A 94 -12.78 -5.68 0.63
CA LEU A 94 -14.05 -5.96 -0.01
C LEU A 94 -14.66 -4.72 -0.67
N ASN A 95 -14.49 -3.54 -0.06
CA ASN A 95 -14.96 -2.29 -0.63
C ASN A 95 -14.15 -1.91 -1.87
N ILE A 96 -12.83 -2.11 -1.85
CA ILE A 96 -11.97 -1.81 -3.01
C ILE A 96 -12.37 -2.70 -4.18
N ILE A 97 -12.44 -4.01 -3.98
CA ILE A 97 -12.85 -5.00 -5.01
C ILE A 97 -14.21 -4.64 -5.62
N LYS A 98 -15.19 -4.29 -4.76
CA LYS A 98 -16.53 -3.87 -5.22
C LYS A 98 -16.49 -2.58 -6.04
N ASN A 99 -15.73 -1.58 -5.61
CA ASN A 99 -15.65 -0.27 -6.27
C ASN A 99 -14.92 -0.31 -7.62
N ILE A 100 -14.10 -1.34 -7.87
CA ILE A 100 -13.49 -1.59 -9.18
C ILE A 100 -14.29 -2.58 -10.04
N ASN A 101 -15.56 -2.80 -9.69
CA ASN A 101 -16.52 -3.64 -10.42
C ASN A 101 -16.11 -5.11 -10.57
N ILE A 102 -15.33 -5.65 -9.62
CA ILE A 102 -15.06 -7.08 -9.54
C ILE A 102 -16.12 -7.69 -8.63
N GLN A 103 -16.94 -8.58 -9.17
CA GLN A 103 -17.86 -9.37 -8.37
C GLN A 103 -17.08 -10.56 -7.81
N TYR A 104 -17.49 -11.07 -6.67
CA TYR A 104 -16.93 -12.30 -6.14
C TYR A 104 -17.98 -12.98 -5.28
N ILE A 105 -17.86 -14.29 -5.18
CA ILE A 105 -18.70 -15.08 -4.29
C ILE A 105 -17.89 -15.27 -3.01
N GLU A 106 -18.39 -14.80 -1.86
CA GLU A 106 -17.65 -14.91 -0.59
C GLU A 106 -17.19 -16.34 -0.28
N SER A 107 -17.97 -17.36 -0.68
CA SER A 107 -17.61 -18.77 -0.49
C SER A 107 -16.46 -19.26 -1.39
N THR A 108 -16.08 -18.54 -2.45
CA THR A 108 -14.92 -18.87 -3.30
C THR A 108 -13.65 -18.16 -2.87
N LEU A 109 -13.74 -17.24 -1.91
CA LEU A 109 -12.62 -16.49 -1.37
C LEU A 109 -11.70 -17.38 -0.53
N GLN A 110 -10.49 -17.60 -1.01
CA GLN A 110 -9.43 -18.30 -0.29
C GLN A 110 -8.42 -17.29 0.23
N LEU A 111 -8.43 -17.08 1.54
CA LEU A 111 -7.42 -16.27 2.22
C LEU A 111 -6.16 -17.12 2.41
N LYS A 112 -5.03 -16.61 1.93
CA LYS A 112 -3.73 -17.29 2.05
C LYS A 112 -2.69 -16.38 2.68
N TYR A 113 -1.64 -17.01 3.18
CA TYR A 113 -0.47 -16.37 3.76
C TYR A 113 0.79 -17.05 3.22
N ALA A 114 1.77 -16.26 2.83
CA ALA A 114 3.11 -16.74 2.49
C ALA A 114 4.16 -15.99 3.32
N ALA A 115 5.10 -16.73 3.90
CA ALA A 115 6.20 -16.13 4.67
C ALA A 115 6.99 -15.13 3.79
N ASN A 116 7.36 -13.98 4.36
CA ASN A 116 8.06 -12.88 3.69
C ASN A 116 7.30 -12.17 2.55
N ILE A 117 6.03 -12.55 2.32
CA ILE A 117 5.14 -11.93 1.34
C ILE A 117 3.90 -11.38 2.02
N GLY A 118 3.36 -12.06 3.04
CA GLY A 118 2.15 -11.65 3.75
C GLY A 118 0.87 -12.28 3.20
N HIS A 119 -0.25 -11.60 3.45
CA HIS A 119 -1.59 -12.08 3.14
C HIS A 119 -2.02 -11.70 1.72
N TYR A 120 -2.75 -12.60 1.06
CA TYR A 120 -3.39 -12.37 -0.23
C TYR A 120 -4.63 -13.24 -0.36
N ALA A 121 -5.55 -12.83 -1.23
CA ALA A 121 -6.80 -13.53 -1.48
C ALA A 121 -6.78 -14.11 -2.88
N LEU A 122 -7.29 -15.33 -3.04
CA LEU A 122 -7.59 -15.97 -4.32
C LEU A 122 -9.10 -16.15 -4.43
N PHE A 123 -9.66 -15.84 -5.58
CA PHE A 123 -11.09 -16.02 -5.83
C PHE A 123 -11.36 -16.09 -7.33
N ALA A 124 -12.59 -16.46 -7.68
CA ALA A 124 -13.03 -16.52 -9.06
C ALA A 124 -14.34 -15.74 -9.23
N ASP A 125 -14.49 -15.14 -10.40
CA ASP A 125 -15.70 -14.49 -10.87
C ASP A 125 -15.93 -14.87 -12.32
N GLN A 126 -17.04 -15.55 -12.60
CA GLN A 126 -17.38 -16.07 -13.92
C GLN A 126 -16.22 -16.89 -14.53
N ASP A 127 -15.67 -16.45 -15.66
CA ASP A 127 -14.58 -17.08 -16.39
C ASP A 127 -13.19 -16.49 -16.04
N GLN A 128 -13.06 -15.82 -14.89
CA GLN A 128 -11.84 -15.15 -14.46
C GLN A 128 -11.40 -15.62 -13.06
N ALA A 129 -10.11 -15.90 -12.93
CA ALA A 129 -9.46 -16.14 -11.65
C ALA A 129 -8.71 -14.89 -11.22
N TYR A 130 -8.71 -14.59 -9.93
CA TYR A 130 -8.13 -13.39 -9.35
C TYR A 130 -7.24 -13.72 -8.16
N LEU A 131 -6.17 -12.94 -8.02
CA LEU A 131 -5.42 -12.76 -6.80
C LEU A 131 -5.46 -11.27 -6.45
N ALA A 132 -5.74 -10.93 -5.21
CA ALA A 132 -5.65 -9.55 -4.77
C ALA A 132 -4.99 -9.41 -3.40
N SER A 133 -4.22 -8.33 -3.22
CA SER A 133 -3.54 -7.99 -1.96
C SER A 133 -3.07 -6.53 -1.98
N CYS A 134 -2.91 -5.96 -0.79
CA CYS A 134 -2.29 -4.66 -0.57
C CYS A 134 -0.84 -4.84 -0.11
N ILE A 135 0.13 -4.40 -0.92
CA ILE A 135 1.51 -4.23 -0.44
C ILE A 135 1.55 -2.93 0.38
N ASN A 136 1.98 -3.03 1.63
CA ASN A 136 2.12 -1.87 2.50
C ASN A 136 3.55 -1.28 2.42
N PRO A 137 3.83 -0.15 3.09
CA PRO A 137 5.14 0.51 3.07
C PRO A 137 6.27 -0.31 3.71
N THR A 138 5.95 -1.33 4.51
CA THR A 138 6.93 -2.29 5.05
C THR A 138 7.18 -3.46 4.10
N GLY A 139 6.62 -3.43 2.89
CA GLY A 139 6.78 -4.47 1.88
C GLY A 139 6.04 -5.77 2.19
N GLN A 140 4.98 -5.74 3.01
CA GLN A 140 4.15 -6.90 3.33
C GLN A 140 2.76 -6.79 2.71
N GLY A 141 2.28 -7.91 2.18
CA GLY A 141 0.92 -8.13 1.72
C GLY A 141 -0.09 -8.17 2.87
N THR A 142 -1.20 -7.46 2.68
CA THR A 142 -2.30 -7.34 3.65
C THR A 142 -3.64 -7.34 2.93
N LEU A 143 -4.70 -7.77 3.63
CA LEU A 143 -6.08 -7.77 3.13
C LEU A 143 -7.01 -6.94 4.02
N THR A 144 -6.77 -6.93 5.33
CA THR A 144 -7.64 -6.20 6.26
C THR A 144 -6.94 -4.97 6.82
N GLU A 145 -7.75 -3.97 7.21
CA GLU A 145 -7.23 -2.81 7.93
C GLU A 145 -6.55 -3.24 9.25
N ALA A 146 -7.05 -4.29 9.91
CA ALA A 146 -6.41 -4.86 11.10
C ALA A 146 -5.01 -5.41 10.82
N GLN A 147 -4.83 -6.17 9.72
CA GLN A 147 -3.51 -6.66 9.29
C GLN A 147 -2.59 -5.49 8.93
N PHE A 148 -3.11 -4.48 8.19
CA PHE A 148 -2.35 -3.28 7.84
C PHE A 148 -1.89 -2.52 9.09
N ASN A 149 -2.80 -2.29 10.03
CA ASN A 149 -2.51 -1.59 11.27
C ASN A 149 -1.50 -2.37 12.12
N SER A 150 -1.62 -3.70 12.26
CA SER A 150 -0.64 -4.49 13.01
C SER A 150 0.79 -4.27 12.50
N ASN A 151 0.98 -4.21 11.18
CA ASN A 151 2.30 -4.00 10.57
C ASN A 151 2.87 -2.60 10.80
N GLN A 152 2.03 -1.59 11.05
CA GLN A 152 2.42 -0.19 11.26
C GLN A 152 2.68 0.16 12.72
N HIS A 153 2.18 -0.64 13.67
CA HIS A 153 2.32 -0.37 15.11
C HIS A 153 3.63 -0.88 15.71
N HIS A 154 4.53 -1.46 14.90
CA HIS A 154 5.88 -1.79 15.35
C HIS A 154 6.66 -0.53 15.69
N ILE A 155 7.15 -0.45 16.92
CA ILE A 155 7.86 0.74 17.44
C ILE A 155 9.05 1.13 16.57
N ASP A 156 9.72 0.15 15.97
CA ASP A 156 10.86 0.35 15.06
C ASP A 156 10.45 1.11 13.78
N VAL A 157 9.22 0.86 13.27
CA VAL A 157 8.68 1.56 12.10
C VAL A 157 8.38 3.02 12.45
N VAL A 158 7.87 3.28 13.66
CA VAL A 158 7.60 4.65 14.12
C VAL A 158 8.89 5.42 14.39
N LEU A 159 9.87 4.79 15.06
CA LEU A 159 11.15 5.42 15.40
C LEU A 159 11.98 5.74 14.17
N SER A 160 12.01 4.85 13.18
CA SER A 160 12.76 5.08 11.92
C SER A 160 12.23 6.27 11.12
N ARG A 161 10.96 6.66 11.30
CA ARG A 161 10.33 7.77 10.56
C ARG A 161 10.25 9.07 11.36
N LEU A 162 10.65 9.06 12.63
CA LEU A 162 10.58 10.25 13.49
C LEU A 162 11.41 11.42 12.92
N GLY A 163 12.59 11.15 12.38
CA GLY A 163 13.43 12.18 11.76
C GLY A 163 12.73 12.87 10.59
N SER A 164 12.23 12.09 9.63
CA SER A 164 11.49 12.62 8.47
C SER A 164 10.19 13.34 8.87
N TYR A 165 9.53 12.87 9.93
CA TYR A 165 8.36 13.53 10.50
C TYR A 165 8.70 14.91 11.09
N LEU A 166 9.77 15.00 11.89
CA LEU A 166 10.22 16.27 12.47
C LEU A 166 10.68 17.27 11.38
N LEU A 167 11.20 16.78 10.26
CA LEU A 167 11.56 17.57 9.09
C LEU A 167 10.37 17.91 8.17
N GLY A 168 9.20 17.33 8.43
CA GLY A 168 7.99 17.54 7.60
C GLY A 168 8.03 16.91 6.23
N THR A 169 8.94 15.96 5.99
CA THR A 169 9.09 15.28 4.70
C THR A 169 8.27 13.99 4.62
N ALA A 170 7.84 13.42 5.75
CA ALA A 170 6.98 12.24 5.79
C ALA A 170 6.00 12.26 6.97
N ASP A 171 4.88 11.56 6.84
CA ASP A 171 3.99 11.32 7.98
C ASP A 171 4.65 10.35 8.96
N LEU A 172 4.33 10.43 10.24
CA LEU A 172 4.83 9.46 11.21
C LEU A 172 4.34 8.04 10.90
N ARG A 173 3.10 7.92 10.42
CA ARG A 173 2.47 6.65 10.01
C ARG A 173 2.12 6.70 8.53
N ASP A 174 2.47 5.66 7.81
CA ASP A 174 2.26 5.60 6.35
C ASP A 174 1.04 4.74 6.02
N TYR A 175 -0.10 5.35 5.74
CA TYR A 175 -1.32 4.59 5.40
C TYR A 175 -1.41 4.22 3.93
N ARG A 176 -0.36 4.51 3.14
CA ARG A 176 -0.34 4.26 1.70
C ARG A 176 -0.29 2.77 1.43
N CYS A 177 -0.85 2.38 0.29
CA CYS A 177 -0.95 0.98 -0.10
C CYS A 177 -0.86 0.85 -1.61
N LEU A 178 -0.10 -0.13 -2.08
CA LEU A 178 -0.18 -0.59 -3.46
C LEU A 178 -1.13 -1.79 -3.52
N PHE A 179 -2.41 -1.49 -3.70
CA PHE A 179 -3.43 -2.50 -3.90
C PHE A 179 -3.28 -3.09 -5.29
N THR A 180 -3.03 -4.40 -5.37
CA THR A 180 -2.78 -5.10 -6.63
C THR A 180 -3.87 -6.13 -6.84
N VAL A 181 -4.43 -6.16 -8.05
CA VAL A 181 -5.27 -7.25 -8.54
C VAL A 181 -4.58 -7.90 -9.72
N ILE A 182 -4.33 -9.20 -9.64
CA ILE A 182 -3.80 -10.02 -10.73
C ILE A 182 -4.95 -10.90 -11.20
N SER A 183 -5.22 -10.92 -12.50
CA SER A 183 -6.31 -11.72 -13.06
C SER A 183 -5.91 -12.45 -14.34
N MET A 184 -6.53 -13.61 -14.57
CA MET A 184 -6.36 -14.38 -15.80
C MET A 184 -7.61 -15.20 -16.13
N PRO A 185 -7.88 -15.49 -17.41
CA PRO A 185 -9.02 -16.29 -17.81
C PRO A 185 -8.89 -17.73 -17.32
N ILE A 186 -10.00 -18.30 -16.84
CA ILE A 186 -10.12 -19.72 -16.50
C ILE A 186 -10.30 -20.50 -17.81
N ALA A 187 -9.39 -21.43 -18.09
CA ALA A 187 -9.55 -22.27 -19.26
C ALA A 187 -10.73 -23.23 -19.07
N LYS A 188 -11.61 -23.35 -20.07
CA LYS A 188 -12.86 -24.15 -20.00
C LYS A 188 -12.66 -25.62 -19.57
N THR A 189 -11.46 -26.16 -19.74
CA THR A 189 -11.11 -27.55 -19.44
C THR A 189 -10.19 -27.70 -18.22
N ALA A 190 -9.78 -26.61 -17.59
CA ALA A 190 -8.83 -26.63 -16.48
C ALA A 190 -9.51 -26.38 -15.14
N SER A 191 -8.95 -26.96 -14.08
CA SER A 191 -9.33 -26.60 -12.71
C SER A 191 -8.85 -25.20 -12.38
N THR A 192 -9.71 -24.40 -11.72
CA THR A 192 -9.36 -23.07 -11.16
C THR A 192 -8.10 -23.11 -10.30
N GLN A 193 -7.78 -24.27 -9.69
CA GLN A 193 -6.57 -24.43 -8.89
C GLN A 193 -5.29 -24.24 -9.70
N VAL A 194 -5.28 -24.64 -10.98
CA VAL A 194 -4.13 -24.43 -11.87
C VAL A 194 -3.95 -22.94 -12.15
N ASN A 195 -5.04 -22.20 -12.38
CA ASN A 195 -5.00 -20.74 -12.52
C ASN A 195 -4.46 -20.07 -11.25
N TYR A 196 -4.89 -20.52 -10.07
CA TYR A 196 -4.40 -19.97 -8.80
C TYR A 196 -2.88 -20.13 -8.63
N GLN A 197 -2.31 -21.26 -9.06
CA GLN A 197 -0.84 -21.45 -9.03
C GLN A 197 -0.11 -20.44 -9.93
N TYR A 198 -0.66 -20.11 -11.10
CA TYR A 198 -0.08 -19.09 -11.98
C TYR A 198 -0.21 -17.68 -11.38
N LEU A 199 -1.36 -17.38 -10.77
CA LEU A 199 -1.57 -16.11 -10.09
C LEU A 199 -0.61 -15.94 -8.91
N GLU A 200 -0.41 -16.98 -8.10
CA GLU A 200 0.55 -16.99 -7.00
C GLU A 200 1.98 -16.78 -7.48
N LYS A 201 2.39 -17.44 -8.57
CA LYS A 201 3.70 -17.21 -9.19
C LYS A 201 3.87 -15.76 -9.65
N SER A 202 2.87 -15.23 -10.35
CA SER A 202 2.84 -13.82 -10.80
C SER A 202 2.94 -12.85 -9.63
N TRP A 203 2.22 -13.16 -8.55
CA TRP A 203 2.23 -12.37 -7.31
C TRP A 203 3.58 -12.35 -6.63
N ILE A 204 4.27 -13.49 -6.55
CA ILE A 204 5.61 -13.57 -5.96
C ILE A 204 6.60 -12.67 -6.73
N ASP A 205 6.56 -12.71 -8.06
CA ASP A 205 7.43 -11.90 -8.91
C ASP A 205 7.10 -10.41 -8.82
N TRP A 206 5.80 -10.07 -8.82
CA TRP A 206 5.31 -8.70 -8.61
C TRP A 206 5.68 -8.15 -7.23
N HIS A 207 5.44 -8.92 -6.17
CA HIS A 207 5.73 -8.55 -4.80
C HIS A 207 7.23 -8.30 -4.61
N ARG A 208 8.08 -9.18 -5.14
CA ARG A 208 9.54 -9.01 -5.06
C ARG A 208 10.00 -7.72 -5.71
N PHE A 209 9.39 -7.31 -6.83
CA PHE A 209 9.73 -6.02 -7.46
C PHE A 209 9.43 -4.84 -6.52
N TRP A 210 8.25 -4.85 -5.88
CA TRP A 210 7.76 -3.75 -5.06
C TRP A 210 8.23 -3.73 -3.61
N GLN A 211 8.66 -4.87 -3.07
CA GLN A 211 9.14 -4.99 -1.69
C GLN A 211 10.20 -3.94 -1.36
N ASP A 212 11.14 -3.71 -2.29
CA ASP A 212 12.23 -2.72 -2.12
C ASP A 212 12.00 -1.41 -2.89
N LYS A 213 10.93 -1.33 -3.68
CA LYS A 213 10.60 -0.18 -4.54
C LYS A 213 9.28 0.47 -4.17
N PHE A 214 8.82 0.24 -2.93
CA PHE A 214 7.56 0.82 -2.49
C PHE A 214 7.59 2.32 -2.74
N PRO A 215 6.56 2.91 -3.38
CA PRO A 215 6.58 4.32 -3.74
C PRO A 215 6.89 5.23 -2.55
N THR A 216 8.00 5.95 -2.60
CA THR A 216 8.36 6.96 -1.59
C THR A 216 7.92 8.33 -2.07
N ASP A 217 7.44 9.15 -1.13
CA ASP A 217 7.30 10.58 -1.38
C ASP A 217 8.73 11.15 -1.46
N TYR A 218 9.14 11.72 -2.59
CA TYR A 218 10.43 12.41 -2.72
C TYR A 218 10.23 13.92 -2.63
#